data_AF-A0A2A2R5Z6-F1
#
_entry.id   AF-A0A2A2R5Z6-F1
#
_cell.length_a   1.000
_cell.length_b   1.000
_cell.length_c   1.000
_cell.angle_alpha   90.00
_cell.angle_beta   90.00
_cell.angle_gamma   90.00
#
_symmetry.space_group_name_H-M   'P 1'
#
loop_
_entity.id
_entity.type
_entity.pdbx_description
1 polymer ?
#
loop_
_entity_poly.entity_id
_entity_poly.type
_entity_poly.pdbx_seq_one_letter_code
_entity_poly.pdbx_strand_id
1 'polypeptide(L)'
;MAFTVISIHAQEAAPAAEPTVEQRLTGLEAYVGNVDPAGSKVVGVAGPGHNAFIMVAAALVLFMTLPGLALFYGGLVRKKNVLSVLAQCLGITGLVIILWWAVGYSLV
;
A
#
# COMPACT_ATOMS: atom_id res chain seq x y z
N MET A 1 -19.32 38.10 0.56
CA MET A 1 -20.46 37.18 0.43
C MET A 1 -19.93 35.81 0.01
N ALA A 2 -19.49 35.01 0.98
CA ALA A 2 -19.18 33.58 0.85
C ALA A 2 -19.03 33.02 2.29
N PHE A 3 -20.11 33.15 3.04
CA PHE A 3 -20.28 32.78 4.45
C PHE A 3 -20.50 31.26 4.56
N THR A 4 -19.63 30.44 3.94
CA THR A 4 -19.83 28.98 3.84
C THR A 4 -18.55 28.19 4.17
N VAL A 5 -17.75 28.72 5.08
CA VAL A 5 -16.66 27.97 5.73
C VAL A 5 -16.92 28.13 7.23
N ILE A 6 -17.03 27.00 7.95
CA ILE A 6 -17.32 26.88 9.40
C ILE A 6 -18.82 26.80 9.75
N SER A 7 -19.50 25.78 9.24
CA SER A 7 -20.41 24.98 10.07
C SER A 7 -19.87 23.55 10.09
N ILE A 8 -18.65 23.43 10.61
CA ILE A 8 -18.24 22.18 11.27
C ILE A 8 -19.29 22.03 12.35
N HIS A 9 -20.16 21.04 12.19
CA HIS A 9 -21.01 20.61 13.28
C HIS A 9 -20.05 20.28 14.41
N ALA A 10 -19.99 21.15 15.43
CA ALA A 10 -19.73 20.68 16.76
C ALA A 10 -20.88 19.71 17.04
N GLN A 11 -20.68 18.45 16.63
CA GLN A 11 -21.40 17.33 17.17
C GLN A 11 -20.94 17.32 18.62
N GLU A 12 -21.68 18.05 19.47
CA GLU A 12 -21.67 17.84 20.90
C GLU A 12 -21.96 16.35 21.09
N ALA A 13 -20.89 15.55 21.19
CA ALA A 13 -20.99 14.14 21.45
C ALA A 13 -21.47 14.06 22.89
N ALA A 14 -22.80 13.99 23.06
CA ALA A 14 -23.42 13.38 24.22
C ALA A 14 -22.58 12.15 24.57
N PRO A 15 -22.23 11.91 25.85
CA PRO A 15 -21.34 10.82 26.22
C PRO A 15 -21.93 9.54 25.65
N ALA A 16 -21.35 9.06 24.55
CA ALA A 16 -21.86 7.91 23.85
C ALA A 16 -21.75 6.77 24.86
N ALA A 17 -22.90 6.27 25.31
CA ALA A 17 -22.94 5.08 26.16
C ALA A 17 -21.98 4.06 25.55
N GLU A 18 -21.03 3.57 26.35
CA GLU A 18 -19.98 2.70 25.85
C GLU A 18 -20.64 1.55 25.07
N PRO A 19 -20.32 1.38 23.77
CA PRO A 19 -20.95 0.34 22.98
C PRO A 19 -20.73 -1.01 23.65
N THR A 20 -21.83 -1.71 23.88
CA THR A 20 -21.86 -3.02 24.54
C THR A 20 -20.90 -3.99 23.83
N VAL A 21 -20.32 -4.94 24.57
CA VAL A 21 -19.36 -5.94 24.04
C VAL A 21 -19.90 -6.62 22.78
N GLU A 22 -21.20 -6.91 22.73
CA GLU A 22 -21.85 -7.51 21.56
C GLU A 22 -21.74 -6.61 20.31
N GLN A 23 -21.98 -5.30 20.45
CA GLN A 23 -21.86 -4.35 19.35
C GLN A 23 -20.41 -4.22 18.86
N ARG A 24 -19.44 -4.37 19.77
CA ARG A 24 -18.01 -4.41 19.41
C ARG A 24 -17.68 -5.68 18.65
N LEU A 25 -18.17 -6.83 19.10
CA LEU A 25 -17.94 -8.13 18.47
C LEU A 25 -18.52 -8.15 17.05
N THR A 26 -19.76 -7.71 16.84
CA THR A 26 -20.37 -7.62 15.50
C THR A 26 -19.56 -6.73 14.57
N GLY A 27 -19.03 -5.61 15.06
CA GLY A 27 -18.17 -4.73 14.27
C GLY A 27 -16.83 -5.39 13.88
N LEU A 28 -16.22 -6.15 14.80
CA LEU A 28 -15.00 -6.90 14.52
C LEU A 28 -15.24 -8.02 13.50
N GLU A 29 -16.33 -8.77 13.63
CA GLU A 29 -16.70 -9.83 12.69
C GLU A 29 -16.95 -9.28 11.29
N ALA A 30 -17.65 -8.15 11.17
CA ALA A 30 -17.89 -7.48 9.91
C ALA A 30 -16.59 -6.97 9.26
N TYR A 31 -15.70 -6.38 10.07
CA TYR A 31 -14.38 -5.94 9.62
C TYR A 31 -13.57 -7.13 9.11
N VAL A 32 -13.33 -8.14 9.96
CA VAL A 32 -12.53 -9.35 9.64
C VAL A 32 -13.09 -10.08 8.42
N GLY A 33 -14.41 -10.19 8.31
CA GLY A 33 -15.08 -10.84 7.18
C GLY A 33 -15.12 -9.99 5.90
N ASN A 34 -14.73 -8.72 5.96
CA ASN A 34 -14.94 -7.69 4.93
C ASN A 34 -16.37 -7.76 4.36
N VAL A 35 -17.37 -7.77 5.25
CA VAL A 35 -18.79 -7.88 4.91
C VAL A 35 -19.58 -6.64 5.30
N ASP A 36 -20.59 -6.32 4.50
CA ASP A 36 -21.58 -5.29 4.81
C ASP A 36 -22.60 -5.79 5.87
N PRO A 37 -23.47 -4.91 6.41
CA PRO A 37 -24.49 -5.31 7.37
C PRO A 37 -25.51 -6.34 6.86
N ALA A 38 -25.57 -6.58 5.54
CA ALA A 38 -26.40 -7.59 4.91
C ALA A 38 -25.65 -8.94 4.70
N GLY A 39 -24.39 -9.04 5.13
CA GLY A 39 -23.54 -10.23 5.01
C GLY A 39 -22.87 -10.40 3.65
N SER A 40 -23.00 -9.44 2.73
CA SER A 40 -22.36 -9.47 1.41
C SER A 40 -20.91 -8.98 1.50
N LYS A 41 -20.03 -9.51 0.66
CA LYS A 41 -18.63 -9.04 0.60
C LYS A 41 -18.57 -7.60 0.09
N VAL A 42 -17.84 -6.74 0.80
CA VAL A 42 -17.65 -5.35 0.37
C VAL A 42 -16.68 -5.32 -0.81
N VAL A 43 -17.16 -4.85 -1.96
CA VAL A 43 -16.38 -4.73 -3.19
C VAL A 43 -15.91 -3.29 -3.37
N GLY A 44 -14.67 -3.09 -3.81
CA GLY A 44 -14.10 -1.74 -4.03
C GLY A 44 -13.58 -1.06 -2.75
N VAL A 45 -13.69 -1.73 -1.60
CA VAL A 45 -13.06 -1.29 -0.34
C VAL A 45 -12.03 -2.33 0.08
N ALA A 46 -10.84 -1.86 0.44
CA ALA A 46 -9.77 -2.72 0.91
C ALA A 46 -10.16 -3.39 2.23
N GLY A 47 -10.26 -4.72 2.21
CA GLY A 47 -10.51 -5.51 3.42
C GLY A 47 -9.29 -5.58 4.37
N PRO A 48 -9.45 -6.22 5.54
CA PRO A 48 -8.37 -6.40 6.50
C PRO A 48 -7.17 -7.09 5.85
N GLY A 49 -5.97 -6.57 6.13
CA GLY A 49 -4.74 -7.13 5.59
C GLY A 49 -4.50 -6.94 4.10
N HIS A 50 -5.46 -6.41 3.32
CA HIS A 50 -5.29 -6.18 1.88
C HIS A 50 -4.07 -5.28 1.59
N ASN A 51 -3.99 -4.12 2.25
CA ASN A 51 -2.87 -3.19 2.07
C ASN A 51 -1.54 -3.81 2.52
N ALA A 52 -1.53 -4.56 3.62
CA ALA A 52 -0.33 -5.23 4.11
C ALA A 52 0.18 -6.24 3.07
N PHE A 53 -0.73 -7.05 2.51
CA PHE A 53 -0.39 -8.00 1.46
C PHE A 53 0.16 -7.31 0.20
N ILE A 54 -0.49 -6.24 -0.27
CA ILE A 54 -0.03 -5.51 -1.46
C ILE A 54 1.33 -4.84 -1.23
N MET A 55 1.58 -4.28 -0.05
CA MET A 55 2.88 -3.70 0.29
C MET A 55 3.98 -4.76 0.37
N VAL A 56 3.68 -5.94 0.93
CA VAL A 56 4.62 -7.07 0.93
C VAL A 56 4.87 -7.58 -0.48
N ALA A 57 3.83 -7.70 -1.32
CA ALA A 57 3.98 -8.09 -2.72
C ALA A 57 4.86 -7.09 -3.48
N ALA A 58 4.65 -5.78 -3.30
CA ALA A 58 5.50 -4.74 -3.88
C ALA A 58 6.96 -4.84 -3.40
N ALA A 59 7.18 -5.14 -2.12
CA ALA A 59 8.51 -5.36 -1.56
C ALA A 59 9.20 -6.60 -2.16
N LEU A 60 8.45 -7.70 -2.38
CA LEU A 60 8.97 -8.90 -3.03
C LEU A 60 9.36 -8.63 -4.49
N VAL A 61 8.58 -7.83 -5.22
CA VAL A 61 8.93 -7.40 -6.58
C VAL A 61 10.20 -6.54 -6.59
N LEU A 62 10.33 -5.60 -5.67
CA LEU A 62 11.58 -4.83 -5.50
C LEU A 62 12.76 -5.74 -5.16
N PHE A 63 12.54 -6.80 -4.37
CA PHE A 63 13.58 -7.76 -4.02
C PHE A 63 14.09 -8.57 -5.22
N MET A 64 13.24 -8.83 -6.23
CA MET A 64 13.67 -9.44 -7.49
C MET A 64 14.68 -8.55 -8.22
N THR A 65 14.50 -7.23 -8.18
CA THR A 65 15.40 -6.27 -8.81
C THR A 65 16.66 -6.05 -7.95
N LEU A 66 16.50 -5.95 -6.63
CA LEU A 66 17.56 -5.71 -5.64
C LEU A 66 17.47 -6.72 -4.49
N PRO A 67 18.34 -7.75 -4.38
CA PRO A 67 19.58 -8.01 -5.11
C PRO A 67 19.44 -9.02 -6.27
N GLY A 68 18.23 -9.52 -6.58
CA GLY A 68 18.04 -10.68 -7.47
C GLY A 68 18.70 -10.56 -8.85
N LEU A 69 18.32 -9.55 -9.65
CA LEU A 69 18.90 -9.31 -10.97
C LEU A 69 20.37 -8.90 -10.88
N ALA A 70 20.73 -8.09 -9.87
CA ALA A 70 22.08 -7.58 -9.69
C ALA A 70 23.09 -8.72 -9.43
N LEU A 71 22.72 -9.70 -8.61
CA LEU A 71 23.54 -10.89 -8.35
C LEU A 71 23.50 -11.89 -9.50
N PHE A 72 22.35 -12.06 -10.14
CA PHE A 72 22.21 -12.97 -11.28
C PHE A 72 23.06 -12.52 -12.47
N TYR A 73 22.88 -11.27 -12.93
CA TYR A 73 23.69 -10.72 -14.02
C TYR A 73 25.12 -10.42 -13.60
N GLY A 74 25.36 -10.05 -12.34
CA GLY A 74 26.70 -9.93 -11.76
C GLY A 74 27.47 -11.26 -11.78
N GLY A 75 26.83 -12.40 -11.53
CA GLY A 75 27.46 -13.72 -11.52
C GLY A 75 27.83 -14.25 -12.91
N LEU A 76 27.18 -13.76 -13.97
CA LEU A 76 27.42 -14.16 -15.36
C LEU A 76 28.50 -13.33 -16.06
N VAL A 77 28.85 -12.15 -15.51
CA VAL A 77 29.88 -11.28 -16.10
C VAL A 77 31.27 -11.54 -15.51
N ARG A 78 32.31 -11.17 -16.28
CA ARG A 78 33.70 -11.24 -15.79
C ARG A 78 33.84 -10.45 -14.49
N LYS A 79 34.62 -10.98 -13.53
CA LYS A 79 34.86 -10.36 -12.20
C LYS A 79 35.16 -8.85 -12.25
N LYS A 80 35.91 -8.40 -13.26
CA LYS A 80 36.27 -6.98 -13.45
C LYS A 80 35.10 -6.07 -13.84
N ASN A 81 34.00 -6.63 -14.33
CA ASN A 81 32.79 -5.91 -14.78
C ASN A 81 31.64 -5.97 -13.75
N VAL A 82 31.75 -6.82 -12.71
CA VAL A 82 30.66 -7.05 -11.73
C VAL A 82 30.27 -5.75 -11.04
N LEU A 83 31.26 -4.94 -10.63
CA LEU A 83 31.00 -3.67 -9.96
C LEU A 83 30.20 -2.70 -10.84
N SER A 84 30.44 -2.70 -12.15
CA SER A 84 29.68 -1.88 -13.10
C SER A 84 28.23 -2.38 -13.27
N VAL A 85 28.01 -3.69 -13.26
CA VAL A 85 26.66 -4.28 -13.38
C VAL A 85 25.84 -3.98 -12.13
N LEU A 86 26.42 -4.11 -10.95
CA LEU A 86 25.76 -3.75 -9.69
C LEU A 86 25.38 -2.26 -9.65
N ALA A 87 26.30 -1.37 -10.06
CA ALA A 87 26.05 0.06 -10.12
C ALA A 87 24.95 0.42 -11.14
N GLN A 88 24.92 -0.24 -12.31
CA GLN A 88 23.87 -0.07 -13.31
C GLN A 88 22.51 -0.56 -12.83
N CYS A 89 22.43 -1.73 -12.17
CA CYS A 89 21.19 -2.25 -11.61
C CYS A 89 20.61 -1.30 -10.55
N LEU A 90 21.44 -0.80 -9.63
CA LEU A 90 21.00 0.18 -8.62
C LEU A 90 20.60 1.52 -9.24
N GLY A 91 21.40 2.03 -10.18
CA GLY A 91 21.15 3.29 -10.87
C GLY A 91 19.85 3.28 -11.68
N ILE A 92 19.62 2.23 -12.47
CA ILE A 92 18.40 2.08 -13.28
C ILE A 92 17.18 1.87 -12.37
N THR A 93 17.29 1.07 -11.31
CA THR A 93 16.16 0.88 -10.36
C THR A 93 15.73 2.22 -9.75
N GLY A 94 16.68 3.04 -9.28
CA GLY A 94 16.39 4.38 -8.75
C GLY A 94 15.81 5.32 -9.81
N LEU A 95 16.37 5.32 -11.02
CA LEU A 95 15.87 6.14 -12.14
C LEU A 95 14.43 5.78 -12.51
N VAL A 96 14.12 4.48 -12.61
CA VAL A 96 12.78 3.99 -12.98
C VAL A 96 11.77 4.32 -11.88
N ILE A 97 12.14 4.24 -10.60
CA ILE A 97 11.26 4.66 -9.49
C ILE A 97 10.88 6.14 -9.63
N ILE A 98 11.85 7.01 -9.92
CA ILE A 98 11.60 8.46 -10.09
C ILE A 98 10.74 8.71 -11.33
N LEU A 99 11.06 8.05 -12.45
CA LEU A 99 10.32 8.21 -13.70
C LEU A 99 8.88 7.68 -13.59
N TRP A 100 8.69 6.57 -12.87
CA TRP A 100 7.37 6.01 -12.56
C TRP A 100 6.54 6.99 -11.73
N TRP A 101 7.13 7.57 -10.68
CA TRP A 101 6.46 8.57 -9.86
C TRP A 101 6.12 9.86 -10.63
N ALA A 102 7.04 10.33 -11.48
CA ALA A 102 6.89 11.61 -12.18
C ALA A 102 5.87 11.56 -13.32
N VAL A 103 5.88 10.51 -14.13
CA VAL A 103 5.02 10.40 -15.33
C VAL A 103 4.43 9.01 -15.53
N GLY A 104 5.10 7.94 -15.09
CA GLY A 104 4.66 6.57 -15.38
C GLY A 104 3.31 6.22 -14.77
N TYR A 105 3.05 6.63 -13.51
CA TYR A 105 1.78 6.38 -12.84
C TYR A 105 0.60 7.07 -13.53
N SER A 106 0.83 8.26 -14.11
CA SER A 106 -0.23 9.04 -14.77
C SER A 106 -0.53 8.58 -16.21
N LEU A 107 0.37 7.81 -16.81
CA LEU A 107 0.20 7.24 -18.16
C LEU A 107 -0.52 5.88 -18.15
N VAL A 108 -0.64 5.26 -16.97
CA VAL A 108 -1.38 4.01 -16.72
C VAL A 108 -2.80 4.33 -16.31
#